data_AF-A0A0B2VCP3-F1
#
_entry.id   AF-A0A0B2VCP3-F1
#
_cell.length_a   1.000
_cell.length_b   1.000
_cell.length_c   1.000
_cell.angle_alpha   90.00
_cell.angle_beta   90.00
_cell.angle_gamma   90.00
#
_symmetry.space_group_name_H-M   'P 1'
#
loop_
_entity.id
_entity.type
_entity.pdbx_description
1 polymer ?
#
loop_
_entity_poly.entity_id
_entity_poly.type
_entity_poly.pdbx_seq_one_letter_code
_entity_poly.pdbx_strand_id
1 'polypeptide(L)'
;MISRIHSTIEAKQDKDRIVYILTDQSLNGTYINDYRAKGPTELKPGDIIKFGHVNGAAIRAGCHGPQHSAEFTFIDTQLNSASIEKSILVIIVAKL
;
A
#
# COMPACT_ATOMS: atom_id res chain seq x y z
N MET A 1 3.97 -4.55 13.16
CA MET A 1 5.16 -5.27 12.62
C MET A 1 5.14 -5.27 11.10
N ILE A 2 6.28 -4.99 10.46
CA ILE A 2 6.41 -4.81 9.01
C ILE A 2 7.26 -5.95 8.40
N SER A 3 6.71 -6.69 7.44
CA SER A 3 7.43 -7.69 6.64
C SER A 3 8.54 -7.08 5.76
N ARG A 4 9.60 -7.85 5.48
CA ARG A 4 10.73 -7.45 4.59
C ARG A 4 10.27 -7.09 3.17
N ILE A 5 9.36 -7.89 2.62
CA ILE A 5 8.62 -7.59 1.41
C ILE A 5 7.18 -7.40 1.88
N HIS A 6 6.73 -6.15 1.99
CA HIS A 6 5.43 -5.83 2.56
C HIS A 6 4.36 -5.68 1.48
N SER A 7 4.62 -4.81 0.51
CA SER A 7 3.74 -4.61 -0.63
C SER A 7 4.52 -4.12 -1.84
N THR A 8 4.01 -4.43 -3.03
CA THR A 8 4.50 -3.92 -4.30
C THR A 8 3.51 -2.90 -4.85
N ILE A 9 4.00 -1.84 -5.49
CA ILE A 9 3.19 -0.96 -6.33
C ILE A 9 3.73 -1.04 -7.75
N GLU A 10 2.89 -1.50 -8.66
CA GLU A 10 3.22 -1.66 -10.08
C GLU A 10 2.41 -0.69 -10.92
N ALA A 11 3.08 0.06 -11.80
CA ALA A 11 2.41 0.81 -12.85
C ALA A 11 1.94 -0.17 -13.94
N LYS A 12 0.67 -0.13 -14.31
CA LYS A 12 0.08 -0.91 -15.41
C LYS A 12 -0.58 0.04 -16.40
N GLN A 13 -0.42 -0.27 -17.69
CA GLN A 13 -1.20 0.39 -18.73
C GLN A 13 -2.62 -0.18 -18.69
N ASP A 14 -3.61 0.67 -18.46
CA ASP A 14 -5.04 0.37 -18.59
C ASP A 14 -5.62 1.31 -19.65
N LYS A 15 -5.84 0.78 -20.86
CA LYS A 15 -6.28 1.56 -22.04
C LYS A 15 -5.35 2.76 -22.28
N ASP A 16 -5.87 3.98 -22.13
CA ASP A 16 -5.16 5.25 -22.39
C ASP A 16 -4.57 5.89 -21.13
N ARG A 17 -4.59 5.19 -19.98
CA ARG A 17 -4.07 5.69 -18.71
C ARG A 17 -3.12 4.70 -18.04
N ILE A 18 -2.21 5.23 -17.24
CA ILE A 18 -1.42 4.43 -16.29
C ILE A 18 -2.20 4.33 -14.99
N VAL A 19 -2.38 3.10 -14.49
CA VAL A 19 -2.94 2.82 -13.17
C VAL A 19 -1.86 2.20 -12.28
N TYR A 20 -1.95 2.43 -10.98
CA TYR A 20 -0.98 1.90 -10.02
C TYR A 20 -1.66 0.84 -9.16
N ILE A 21 -1.12 -0.38 -9.20
CA ILE A 21 -1.71 -1.52 -8.52
C ILE A 21 -0.85 -1.88 -7.31
N LEU A 22 -1.42 -1.75 -6.12
CA LEU A 22 -0.83 -2.22 -4.88
C LEU A 22 -1.16 -3.70 -4.66
N THR A 23 -0.14 -4.53 -4.38
CA THR A 23 -0.32 -5.92 -3.95
C THR A 23 0.35 -6.14 -2.61
N ASP A 24 -0.47 -6.49 -1.60
CA ASP A 24 0.01 -6.84 -0.26
C ASP A 24 0.52 -8.29 -0.20
N GLN A 25 1.69 -8.46 0.41
CA GLN A 25 2.36 -9.75 0.62
C GLN A 25 2.73 -9.94 2.09
N SER A 26 2.25 -9.06 2.96
CA SER A 26 2.63 -9.01 4.36
C SER A 26 1.72 -9.86 5.26
N LEU A 27 2.22 -10.18 6.46
CA LEU A 27 1.43 -10.88 7.47
C LEU A 27 0.36 -9.96 8.10
N ASN A 28 0.75 -8.73 8.43
CA ASN A 28 -0.12 -7.79 9.15
C ASN A 28 -1.01 -6.93 8.24
N GLY A 29 -0.80 -7.02 6.94
CA GLY A 29 -1.59 -6.29 5.96
C GLY A 29 -1.11 -4.86 5.73
N THR A 30 -1.43 -4.41 4.53
CA THR A 30 -1.42 -3.00 4.12
C THR A 30 -2.84 -2.46 4.15
N TYR A 31 -2.99 -1.21 4.58
CA TYR A 31 -4.27 -0.54 4.77
C TYR A 31 -4.33 0.67 3.85
N ILE A 32 -5.42 0.80 3.10
CA ILE A 32 -5.68 1.93 2.22
C ILE A 32 -6.91 2.63 2.78
N ASN A 33 -6.77 3.90 3.16
CA ASN A 33 -7.82 4.70 3.79
C ASN A 33 -8.46 3.98 4.99
N ASP A 34 -7.63 3.35 5.84
CA ASP A 34 -8.04 2.56 7.01
C ASP A 34 -8.78 1.24 6.74
N TYR A 35 -8.77 0.73 5.50
CA TYR A 35 -9.28 -0.60 5.17
C TYR A 35 -8.15 -1.54 4.76
N ARG A 36 -8.13 -2.77 5.30
CA ARG A 36 -7.12 -3.77 4.92
C ARG A 36 -7.29 -4.10 3.43
N ALA A 37 -6.22 -3.97 2.65
CA ALA A 37 -6.23 -4.24 1.21
C ALA A 37 -6.79 -5.65 0.91
N LYS A 38 -7.59 -5.74 -0.15
CA LYS A 38 -8.24 -6.99 -0.57
C LYS A 38 -7.68 -7.42 -1.93
N GLY A 39 -6.51 -8.04 -1.89
CA GLY A 39 -5.78 -8.42 -3.10
C GLY A 39 -5.24 -7.21 -3.86
N PRO A 40 -4.89 -7.37 -5.15
CA PRO A 40 -4.43 -6.28 -5.99
C PRO A 40 -5.44 -5.12 -6.02
N THR A 41 -5.01 -3.93 -5.62
CA THR A 41 -5.88 -2.76 -5.45
C THR A 41 -5.35 -1.60 -6.30
N GLU A 42 -6.20 -1.04 -7.17
CA GLU A 42 -5.90 0.21 -7.89
C GLU A 42 -5.85 1.36 -6.89
N LEU A 43 -4.70 2.03 -6.82
CA LEU A 43 -4.50 3.24 -6.03
C LEU A 43 -5.03 4.46 -6.77
N LYS A 44 -5.58 5.39 -6.01
CA LYS A 44 -6.03 6.69 -6.49
C LYS A 44 -5.20 7.80 -5.88
N PRO A 45 -4.98 8.91 -6.61
CA PRO A 45 -4.39 10.10 -6.02
C PRO A 45 -5.15 10.52 -4.76
N GLY A 46 -4.42 10.76 -3.68
CA GLY A 46 -4.93 11.09 -2.36
C GLY A 46 -5.13 9.89 -1.43
N ASP A 47 -4.97 8.65 -1.90
CA ASP A 47 -5.07 7.48 -1.04
C ASP A 47 -3.99 7.49 0.05
N ILE A 48 -4.41 7.16 1.28
CA ILE A 48 -3.54 7.05 2.45
C ILE A 48 -3.20 5.59 2.66
N ILE A 49 -1.93 5.24 2.51
CA ILE A 49 -1.43 3.89 2.67
C ILE A 49 -0.70 3.77 4.01
N LYS A 50 -1.15 2.82 4.84
CA LYS A 50 -0.61 2.53 6.17
C LYS A 50 -0.21 1.07 6.27
N PHE A 51 0.81 0.79 7.06
CA PHE A 51 1.29 -0.57 7.32
C PHE A 51 1.82 -0.68 8.75
N GLY A 52 2.15 -1.91 9.14
CA GLY A 52 2.71 -2.17 10.46
C GLY A 52 1.67 -2.26 11.57
N HIS A 53 0.36 -2.35 11.25
CA HIS A 53 -0.72 -2.50 12.22
C HIS A 53 -0.38 -3.61 13.25
N VAL A 54 -0.40 -3.26 14.55
CA VAL A 54 0.10 -4.12 15.64
C VAL A 54 -0.65 -5.46 15.69
N ASN A 55 -1.96 -5.43 15.51
CA ASN A 55 -2.81 -6.63 15.43
C ASN A 55 -3.36 -6.88 14.02
N GLY A 56 -2.60 -6.49 12.99
CA GLY A 56 -3.11 -6.46 11.62
C GLY A 56 -3.50 -7.83 11.08
N ALA A 57 -2.81 -8.90 11.49
CA ALA A 57 -3.11 -10.27 11.09
C ALA A 57 -4.55 -10.71 11.46
N ALA A 58 -5.13 -10.17 12.53
CA ALA A 58 -6.50 -10.50 12.97
C ALA A 58 -7.60 -9.78 12.16
N ILE A 59 -7.26 -8.74 11.40
CA ILE A 59 -8.22 -7.96 10.61
C ILE A 59 -8.39 -8.62 9.26
N ARG A 60 -9.61 -8.97 8.86
CA ARG A 60 -9.85 -9.61 7.55
C ARG A 60 -9.66 -8.61 6.41
N ALA A 61 -9.28 -9.10 5.24
CA ALA A 61 -9.20 -8.29 4.03
C ALA A 61 -10.54 -7.59 3.74
N GLY A 62 -10.49 -6.30 3.41
CA GLY A 62 -11.64 -5.43 3.20
C GLY A 62 -12.32 -4.91 4.48
N CYS A 63 -11.89 -5.34 5.67
CA CYS A 63 -12.42 -4.79 6.93
C CYS A 63 -11.71 -3.48 7.30
N HIS A 64 -12.47 -2.61 7.97
CA HIS A 64 -11.97 -1.39 8.56
C HIS A 64 -11.04 -1.71 9.74
N GLY A 65 -9.86 -1.11 9.74
CA GLY A 65 -8.78 -1.31 10.68
C GLY A 65 -7.99 -0.01 10.84
N PRO A 66 -8.54 0.97 11.57
CA PRO A 66 -7.98 2.31 11.62
C PRO A 66 -6.68 2.31 12.40
N GLN A 67 -5.65 2.90 11.80
CA GLN A 67 -4.34 3.01 12.42
C GLN A 67 -4.07 4.49 12.74
N HIS A 68 -4.55 4.93 13.90
CA HIS A 68 -4.43 6.31 14.38
C HIS A 68 -2.98 6.73 14.67
N SER A 69 -2.12 5.75 15.00
CA SER A 69 -0.71 5.94 15.31
C SER A 69 0.20 5.22 14.30
N ALA A 70 -0.20 5.19 13.03
CA ALA A 70 0.64 4.57 12.00
C ALA A 70 1.98 5.30 11.94
N GLU A 71 3.05 4.65 12.42
CA GLU A 71 4.42 5.19 12.41
C GLU A 71 4.89 5.54 11.00
N PHE A 72 4.24 4.96 10.00
CA PHE A 72 4.53 5.22 8.60
C PHE A 72 3.22 5.39 7.84
N THR A 73 3.07 6.56 7.24
CA THR A 73 1.93 6.92 6.40
C THR A 73 2.50 7.44 5.09
N PHE A 74 2.05 6.87 3.98
CA PHE A 74 2.32 7.39 2.65
C PHE A 74 1.04 8.01 2.10
N ILE A 75 1.13 9.25 1.62
CA ILE A 75 0.04 9.91 0.91
C ILE A 75 0.41 9.92 -0.56
N ASP A 76 -0.41 9.29 -1.39
CA ASP A 76 -0.22 9.34 -2.83
C ASP A 76 -0.55 10.76 -3.33
N THR A 77 0.48 11.57 -3.59
CA THR A 77 0.32 13.02 -3.80
C THR A 77 0.34 13.46 -5.25
N GLN A 78 0.82 12.64 -6.20
CA GLN A 78 0.72 12.88 -7.64
C GLN A 78 1.37 11.74 -8.45
N LEU A 79 0.54 10.99 -9.17
CA LEU A 79 0.96 9.96 -10.12
C LEU A 79 1.12 10.59 -11.52
N ASN A 80 2.16 11.40 -11.73
CA ASN A 80 2.51 11.84 -13.08
C ASN A 80 3.36 10.78 -13.77
N SER A 81 3.03 10.52 -15.05
CA SER A 81 3.67 9.50 -15.90
C SER A 81 5.20 9.64 -16.04
N ALA A 82 5.78 10.78 -15.66
CA ALA A 82 7.21 11.05 -15.70
C ALA A 82 7.99 10.70 -14.42
N SER A 83 7.33 10.46 -13.28
CA SER A 83 8.03 10.35 -11.97
C SER A 83 8.12 8.93 -11.42
N ILE A 84 7.55 7.94 -12.11
CA ILE A 84 7.60 6.54 -11.65
C ILE A 84 8.27 5.69 -12.72
N GLU A 85 9.60 5.69 -12.68
CA GLU A 85 10.37 4.62 -13.29
C GLU A 85 9.93 3.30 -12.65
N LYS A 86 9.19 2.51 -13.43
CA LYS A 86 8.92 1.06 -13.30
C LYS A 86 9.03 0.49 -11.88
N SER A 87 7.87 0.24 -11.28
CA SER A 87 7.68 -0.52 -10.05
C SER A 87 8.34 0.11 -8.83
N ILE A 88 7.58 0.94 -8.10
CA ILE A 88 7.94 1.29 -6.73
C ILE A 88 7.67 0.04 -5.89
N LEU A 89 8.69 -0.80 -5.76
CA LEU A 89 8.73 -1.77 -4.70
C LEU A 89 8.86 -0.98 -3.40
N VAL A 90 7.76 -0.87 -2.65
CA VAL A 90 7.77 -0.29 -1.30
C VAL A 90 8.46 -1.29 -0.38
N ILE A 91 9.79 -1.45 -0.53
CA ILE A 91 10.64 -2.11 0.46
C ILE A 91 10.79 -1.12 1.59
N ILE A 92 9.96 -1.26 2.61
CA ILE A 92 10.30 -0.66 3.89
C ILE A 92 11.23 -1.66 4.53
N VAL A 93 12.52 -1.48 4.20
CA VAL A 93 13.60 -2.03 5.00
C VAL A 93 13.41 -1.39 6.36
N ALA A 94 12.68 -2.08 7.23
CA ALA A 94 12.89 -1.97 8.66
C ALA A 94 14.36 -2.32 8.87
N LYS A 95 15.22 -1.32 8.77
CA LYS A 95 16.54 -1.34 9.36
C LYS A 95 16.24 -1.34 10.85
N LEU A 96 16.20 -2.53 11.43
CA LEU A 96 16.51 -2.69 12.85
C LEU A 96 17.88 -2.07 13.11
#